data_AF-A0A0F8DHH0-F1
#
_entry.id   AF-A0A0F8DHH0-F1
#
_cell.length_a   1.000
_cell.length_b   1.000
_cell.length_c   1.000
_cell.angle_alpha   90.00
_cell.angle_beta   90.00
_cell.angle_gamma   90.00
#
_symmetry.space_group_name_H-M   'P 1'
#
loop_
_entity.id
_entity.type
_entity.pdbx_description
1 polymer ?
#
loop_
_entity_poly.entity_id
_entity_poly.type
_entity_poly.pdbx_seq_one_letter_code
_entity_poly.pdbx_strand_id
1 'polypeptide(L)'
;MAHYLGLDLSTQQLKAIVVSSDLTVVSEAKVDFDADFGSQYGITKGVHINQNDNSVYAPVAMWLEALDLVLARLSATTDMAAIKGISGSCQQHGSVYWSLSAEEKLKGLAAGIPIQPLQRIYGPNLDCQIAPFTGDNPATILALPLRPMDAIISLGTSTTFLMSTPYYKPDPAYHFFNHPTTPGQYMFMLCYKNGGLAREKVRDALPSAADKDGDAWASFNSKVTGTSPLHMGNEEDKAKLGLYFYLNEIVPNIRAGTWRFECGPSGDNLTQLPAEKAWDPELDARAIVESQALSMKLRSKNLVHSPANQPSFPPQPRRIYLVGGGSLNPAISKVMGDVLGGLEGVYRLDVGGNACALGGAYKAVWALERAEGETFDELIGKRWKEEAAIEKVSDGYDEKVFAKYEKVLGAFEQMETRLLAEEGR
;
A
#
# COMPACT_ATOMS: atom_id res chain seq x y z
N MET A 1 -25.46 -11.20 16.53
CA MET A 1 -25.13 -10.18 15.52
C MET A 1 -24.68 -10.92 14.26
N ALA A 2 -24.94 -10.41 13.05
CA ALA A 2 -24.44 -11.06 11.84
C ALA A 2 -22.91 -10.95 11.75
N HIS A 3 -22.26 -11.98 11.22
CA HIS A 3 -20.82 -12.03 10.98
C HIS A 3 -20.49 -12.12 9.49
N TYR A 4 -19.29 -11.66 9.13
CA TYR A 4 -18.83 -11.55 7.75
C TYR A 4 -17.39 -12.03 7.65
N LEU A 5 -17.13 -12.96 6.73
CA LEU A 5 -15.82 -13.56 6.53
C LEU A 5 -15.09 -12.87 5.36
N GLY A 6 -13.89 -12.39 5.66
CA GLY A 6 -12.91 -11.95 4.68
C GLY A 6 -11.81 -12.98 4.51
N LEU A 7 -11.59 -13.45 3.29
CA LEU A 7 -10.47 -14.32 2.94
C LEU A 7 -9.36 -13.52 2.25
N ASP A 8 -8.11 -13.89 2.47
CA ASP A 8 -6.96 -13.35 1.73
C ASP A 8 -6.07 -14.49 1.24
N LEU A 9 -6.20 -14.84 -0.03
CA LEU A 9 -5.37 -15.84 -0.70
C LEU A 9 -4.10 -15.17 -1.24
N SER A 10 -3.09 -15.06 -0.38
CA SER A 10 -1.78 -14.48 -0.71
C SER A 10 -0.82 -15.52 -1.31
N THR A 11 0.41 -15.10 -1.64
CA THR A 11 1.43 -16.01 -2.19
C THR A 11 1.88 -17.09 -1.19
N GLN A 12 1.96 -16.78 0.10
CA GLN A 12 2.58 -17.66 1.11
C GLN A 12 1.56 -18.26 2.10
N GLN A 13 0.34 -17.75 2.11
CA GLN A 13 -0.67 -18.13 3.11
C GLN A 13 -2.08 -17.81 2.63
N LEU A 14 -3.06 -18.51 3.20
CA LEU A 14 -4.47 -18.12 3.17
C LEU A 14 -4.86 -17.63 4.57
N LYS A 15 -5.36 -16.40 4.66
CA LYS A 15 -5.92 -15.85 5.91
C LYS A 15 -7.44 -15.78 5.84
N ALA A 16 -8.07 -15.92 7.00
CA ALA A 16 -9.49 -15.77 7.23
C ALA A 16 -9.70 -14.85 8.43
N ILE A 17 -10.47 -13.79 8.26
CA ILE A 17 -10.90 -12.88 9.34
C ILE A 17 -12.41 -12.80 9.36
N VAL A 18 -13.00 -12.91 10.55
CA VAL A 18 -14.43 -12.75 10.75
C VAL A 18 -14.66 -11.45 11.49
N VAL A 19 -15.52 -10.60 10.95
CA VAL A 19 -15.96 -9.37 11.60
C VAL A 19 -17.46 -9.43 11.86
N SER A 20 -17.90 -8.78 12.93
CA SER A 20 -19.31 -8.50 13.15
C SER A 20 -19.80 -7.34 12.28
N SER A 21 -21.13 -7.20 12.19
CA SER A 21 -21.79 -6.11 11.47
C SER A 21 -21.27 -4.72 11.87
N ASP A 22 -20.86 -4.52 13.13
CA ASP A 22 -20.26 -3.28 13.64
C ASP A 22 -18.74 -3.16 13.41
N LEU A 23 -18.18 -4.01 12.54
CA LEU A 23 -16.77 -4.07 12.13
C LEU A 23 -15.80 -4.57 13.21
N THR A 24 -16.28 -5.06 14.35
CA THR A 24 -15.40 -5.67 15.37
C THR A 24 -14.86 -7.00 14.87
N VAL A 25 -13.55 -7.22 14.98
CA VAL A 25 -12.93 -8.52 14.68
C VAL A 25 -13.38 -9.55 15.73
N VAL A 26 -13.99 -10.64 15.27
CA VAL A 26 -14.54 -11.73 16.10
C VAL A 26 -13.53 -12.86 16.21
N SER A 27 -12.92 -13.25 15.09
CA SER A 27 -11.98 -14.36 15.05
C SER A 27 -11.08 -14.29 13.82
N GLU A 28 -9.95 -14.97 13.91
CA GLU A 28 -8.97 -15.08 12.82
C GLU A 28 -8.44 -16.51 12.73
N ALA A 29 -8.17 -16.94 11.51
CA ALA A 29 -7.45 -18.18 11.23
C ALA A 29 -6.51 -17.96 10.04
N LYS A 30 -5.45 -18.76 9.96
CA LYS A 30 -4.56 -18.76 8.80
C LYS A 30 -4.08 -20.16 8.47
N VAL A 31 -3.63 -20.33 7.24
CA VAL A 31 -2.89 -21.49 6.76
C VAL A 31 -1.62 -20.97 6.11
N ASP A 32 -0.48 -21.38 6.65
CA ASP A 32 0.85 -21.06 6.12
C ASP A 32 1.26 -22.19 5.18
N PHE A 33 1.47 -21.89 3.89
CA PHE A 33 1.60 -22.93 2.89
C PHE A 33 2.83 -23.81 3.09
N ASP A 34 3.95 -23.20 3.46
CA ASP A 34 5.19 -23.93 3.72
C ASP A 34 5.07 -24.77 4.99
N ALA A 35 4.54 -24.18 6.08
CA ALA A 35 4.45 -24.88 7.36
C ALA A 35 3.40 -26.01 7.34
N ASP A 36 2.25 -25.78 6.69
CA ASP A 36 1.12 -26.70 6.70
C ASP A 36 1.21 -27.74 5.56
N PHE A 37 1.77 -27.38 4.41
CA PHE A 37 1.78 -28.25 3.22
C PHE A 37 3.12 -28.33 2.48
N GLY A 38 4.20 -27.71 2.98
CA GLY A 38 5.47 -27.62 2.28
C GLY A 38 6.07 -28.97 1.90
N SER A 39 6.00 -29.96 2.81
CA SER A 39 6.47 -31.31 2.54
C SER A 39 5.60 -32.08 1.53
N GLN A 40 4.31 -31.79 1.47
CA GLN A 40 3.36 -32.45 0.57
C GLN A 40 3.50 -31.94 -0.87
N TYR A 41 3.65 -30.61 -1.03
CA TYR A 41 3.73 -30.00 -2.35
C TYR A 41 5.15 -29.72 -2.82
N GLY A 42 6.17 -29.77 -1.95
CA GLY A 42 7.56 -29.48 -2.33
C GLY A 42 7.79 -28.01 -2.69
N ILE A 43 7.06 -27.10 -2.03
CA ILE A 43 7.11 -25.66 -2.28
C ILE A 43 8.15 -24.96 -1.40
N THR A 44 8.52 -23.74 -1.77
CA THR A 44 9.26 -22.81 -0.91
C THR A 44 8.68 -21.41 -1.07
N LYS A 45 8.32 -20.77 0.04
CA LYS A 45 7.57 -19.50 0.06
C LYS A 45 6.29 -19.57 -0.79
N GLY A 46 5.56 -20.66 -0.65
CA GLY A 46 4.25 -20.89 -1.30
C GLY A 46 4.31 -21.21 -2.79
N VAL A 47 5.50 -21.29 -3.41
CA VAL A 47 5.65 -21.42 -4.86
C VAL A 47 6.69 -22.46 -5.27
N HIS A 48 6.62 -22.86 -6.53
CA HIS A 48 7.70 -23.47 -7.29
C HIS A 48 8.35 -22.45 -8.22
N ILE A 49 9.66 -22.58 -8.39
CA ILE A 49 10.44 -21.79 -9.36
C ILE A 49 11.03 -22.77 -10.36
N ASN A 50 10.64 -22.64 -11.62
CA ASN A 50 11.28 -23.37 -12.70
C ASN A 50 12.61 -22.68 -13.05
N GLN A 51 13.72 -23.33 -12.75
CA GLN A 51 15.06 -22.77 -12.96
C GLN A 51 15.43 -22.61 -14.46
N ASN A 52 14.72 -23.30 -15.37
CA ASN A 52 15.03 -23.24 -16.79
C ASN A 52 14.56 -21.92 -17.44
N ASP A 53 13.41 -21.38 -17.00
CA ASP A 53 12.78 -20.20 -17.59
C ASP A 53 12.41 -19.11 -16.56
N ASN A 54 12.74 -19.31 -15.28
CA ASN A 54 12.39 -18.46 -14.16
C ASN A 54 10.87 -18.28 -13.95
N SER A 55 10.03 -19.17 -14.50
CA SER A 55 8.60 -19.14 -14.22
C SER A 55 8.31 -19.51 -12.76
N VAL A 56 7.37 -18.78 -12.16
CA VAL A 56 6.92 -18.97 -10.78
C VAL A 56 5.46 -19.39 -10.80
N TYR A 57 5.13 -20.50 -10.14
CA TYR A 57 3.77 -21.04 -10.10
C TYR A 57 3.48 -21.72 -8.76
N ALA A 58 2.20 -21.88 -8.43
CA ALA A 58 1.76 -22.57 -7.20
C ALA A 58 0.72 -23.65 -7.54
N PRO A 59 0.71 -24.79 -6.84
CA PRO A 59 -0.28 -25.84 -7.07
C PRO A 59 -1.69 -25.37 -6.66
N VAL A 60 -2.66 -25.41 -7.59
CA VAL A 60 -4.06 -25.03 -7.28
C VAL A 60 -4.68 -25.93 -6.20
N ALA A 61 -4.30 -27.21 -6.16
CA ALA A 61 -4.76 -28.14 -5.13
C ALA A 61 -4.40 -27.69 -3.71
N MET A 62 -3.21 -27.10 -3.53
CA MET A 62 -2.79 -26.53 -2.25
C MET A 62 -3.72 -25.42 -1.79
N TRP A 63 -4.18 -24.56 -2.70
CA TRP A 63 -5.13 -23.49 -2.35
C TRP A 63 -6.50 -24.04 -1.96
N LEU A 64 -6.96 -25.11 -2.60
CA LEU A 64 -8.23 -25.78 -2.25
C LEU A 64 -8.13 -26.43 -0.85
N GLU A 65 -7.05 -27.17 -0.58
CA GLU A 65 -6.82 -27.78 0.73
C GLU A 65 -6.59 -26.73 1.83
N ALA A 66 -5.95 -25.61 1.50
CA ALA A 66 -5.82 -24.47 2.42
C ALA A 66 -7.17 -23.89 2.81
N LEU A 67 -8.12 -23.79 1.87
CA LEU A 67 -9.46 -23.32 2.16
C LEU A 67 -10.19 -24.27 3.12
N ASP A 68 -10.11 -25.57 2.90
CA ASP A 68 -10.70 -26.56 3.81
C ASP A 68 -10.07 -26.45 5.22
N LEU A 69 -8.74 -26.36 5.30
CA LEU A 69 -8.02 -26.28 6.56
C LEU A 69 -8.29 -24.97 7.31
N VAL A 70 -8.35 -23.82 6.63
CA VAL A 70 -8.60 -22.53 7.29
C VAL A 70 -10.02 -22.47 7.84
N LEU A 71 -11.00 -23.02 7.12
CA LEU A 71 -12.39 -23.08 7.57
C LEU A 71 -12.57 -24.06 8.74
N ALA A 72 -11.85 -25.19 8.74
CA ALA A 72 -11.82 -26.11 9.87
C ALA A 72 -11.16 -25.48 11.12
N ARG A 73 -10.12 -24.67 10.95
CA ARG A 73 -9.51 -23.89 12.05
C ARG A 73 -10.48 -22.84 12.58
N LEU A 74 -11.20 -22.17 11.69
CA LEU A 74 -12.15 -21.12 12.04
C LEU A 74 -13.38 -21.67 12.80
N SER A 75 -13.87 -22.85 12.42
CA SER A 75 -15.02 -23.49 13.08
C SER A 75 -14.74 -23.91 14.53
N ALA A 76 -13.46 -24.02 14.91
CA ALA A 76 -13.07 -24.27 16.30
C ALA A 76 -13.22 -23.04 17.21
N THR A 77 -13.28 -21.83 16.64
CA THR A 77 -13.29 -20.56 17.39
C THR A 77 -14.48 -19.67 17.06
N THR A 78 -15.31 -20.04 16.08
CA THR A 78 -16.36 -19.18 15.52
C THR A 78 -17.63 -19.98 15.32
N ASP A 79 -18.76 -19.38 15.67
CA ASP A 79 -20.06 -19.88 15.23
C ASP A 79 -20.22 -19.64 13.73
N MET A 80 -19.95 -20.68 12.95
CA MET A 80 -20.02 -20.65 11.49
C MET A 80 -21.44 -20.31 11.00
N ALA A 81 -22.48 -20.66 11.76
CA ALA A 81 -23.87 -20.36 11.38
C ALA A 81 -24.21 -18.86 11.48
N ALA A 82 -23.41 -18.08 12.22
CA ALA A 82 -23.56 -16.63 12.32
C ALA A 82 -22.96 -15.88 11.11
N ILE A 83 -22.15 -16.54 10.27
CA ILE A 83 -21.57 -15.93 9.07
C ILE A 83 -22.66 -15.81 7.99
N LYS A 84 -22.97 -14.57 7.63
CA LYS A 84 -24.02 -14.21 6.66
C LYS A 84 -23.46 -13.80 5.30
N GLY A 85 -22.20 -13.38 5.24
CA GLY A 85 -21.53 -12.97 4.01
C GLY A 85 -20.08 -13.39 3.96
N ILE A 86 -19.62 -13.74 2.77
CA ILE A 86 -18.21 -14.01 2.47
C ILE A 86 -17.76 -13.11 1.32
N SER A 87 -16.58 -12.52 1.45
CA SER A 87 -15.82 -11.99 0.32
C SER A 87 -14.33 -12.14 0.62
N GLY A 88 -13.48 -11.54 -0.20
CA GLY A 88 -12.05 -11.65 0.01
C GLY A 88 -11.20 -11.01 -1.06
N SER A 89 -9.90 -11.12 -0.83
CA SER A 89 -8.83 -10.82 -1.75
C SER A 89 -8.14 -12.09 -2.23
N CYS A 90 -7.57 -11.99 -3.42
CA CYS A 90 -6.57 -12.92 -3.92
C CYS A 90 -5.36 -12.12 -4.41
N GLN A 91 -4.17 -12.73 -4.34
CA GLN A 91 -2.99 -12.20 -5.01
C GLN A 91 -3.31 -11.85 -6.46
N GLN A 92 -2.91 -10.66 -6.91
CA GLN A 92 -3.20 -10.20 -8.26
C GLN A 92 -2.37 -10.94 -9.32
N HIS A 93 -2.85 -10.88 -10.57
CA HIS A 93 -2.19 -11.38 -11.79
C HIS A 93 -2.06 -12.89 -11.96
N GLY A 94 -2.20 -13.67 -10.89
CA GLY A 94 -2.30 -15.13 -10.99
C GLY A 94 -3.53 -15.57 -11.79
N SER A 95 -3.37 -16.61 -12.61
CA SER A 95 -4.46 -17.21 -13.39
C SER A 95 -4.64 -18.69 -13.06
N VAL A 96 -5.90 -19.15 -13.08
CA VAL A 96 -6.27 -20.56 -12.90
C VAL A 96 -6.97 -21.04 -14.16
N TYR A 97 -6.47 -22.13 -14.72
CA TYR A 97 -6.99 -22.72 -15.96
C TYR A 97 -7.86 -23.92 -15.63
N TRP A 98 -9.15 -23.83 -15.95
CA TRP A 98 -10.10 -24.90 -15.75
C TRP A 98 -10.00 -25.94 -16.86
N SER A 99 -10.05 -27.22 -16.50
CA SER A 99 -10.14 -28.30 -17.50
C SER A 99 -11.46 -28.22 -18.28
N LEU A 100 -11.51 -28.79 -19.48
CA LEU A 100 -12.74 -28.91 -20.27
C LEU A 100 -13.89 -29.64 -19.54
N SER A 101 -13.57 -30.44 -18.52
CA SER A 101 -14.58 -31.13 -17.69
C SER A 101 -15.22 -30.25 -16.61
N ALA A 102 -14.73 -29.02 -16.41
CA ALA A 102 -15.16 -28.16 -15.31
C ALA A 102 -16.63 -27.77 -15.44
N GLU A 103 -17.07 -27.38 -16.64
CA GLU A 103 -18.47 -27.01 -16.89
C GLU A 103 -19.42 -28.15 -16.51
N GLU A 104 -19.13 -29.37 -16.97
CA GLU A 104 -19.93 -30.56 -16.68
C GLU A 104 -19.96 -30.90 -15.18
N LYS A 105 -18.84 -30.69 -14.46
CA LYS A 105 -18.75 -30.93 -13.01
C LYS A 105 -19.44 -29.85 -12.18
N LEU A 106 -19.50 -28.62 -12.68
CA LEU A 106 -20.00 -27.46 -11.96
C LEU A 106 -21.42 -27.05 -12.37
N LYS A 107 -22.00 -27.64 -13.43
CA LYS A 107 -23.36 -27.31 -13.93
C LYS A 107 -24.48 -27.46 -12.89
N GLY A 108 -24.25 -28.24 -11.84
CA GLY A 108 -25.19 -28.42 -10.73
C GLY A 108 -25.13 -27.30 -9.68
N LEU A 109 -24.20 -26.35 -9.80
CA LEU A 109 -24.10 -25.19 -8.91
C LEU A 109 -25.11 -24.12 -9.35
N ALA A 110 -26.00 -23.73 -8.43
CA ALA A 110 -26.92 -22.62 -8.63
C ALA A 110 -26.66 -21.51 -7.61
N ALA A 111 -26.90 -20.26 -8.01
CA ALA A 111 -26.84 -19.13 -7.09
C ALA A 111 -27.78 -19.36 -5.89
N GLY A 112 -27.28 -19.13 -4.67
CA GLY A 112 -28.02 -19.41 -3.44
C GLY A 112 -27.96 -20.87 -2.96
N ILE A 113 -27.31 -21.78 -3.69
CA ILE A 113 -27.02 -23.14 -3.22
C ILE A 113 -25.54 -23.22 -2.79
N PRO A 114 -25.25 -23.50 -1.52
CA PRO A 114 -23.87 -23.60 -1.04
C PRO A 114 -23.11 -24.76 -1.67
N ILE A 115 -21.82 -24.56 -2.00
CA ILE A 115 -20.94 -25.63 -2.46
C ILE A 115 -20.68 -26.66 -1.34
N GLN A 116 -20.48 -27.94 -1.70
CA GLN A 116 -20.36 -29.05 -0.73
C GLN A 116 -19.31 -28.86 0.40
N PRO A 117 -18.12 -28.26 0.16
CA PRO A 117 -17.18 -27.98 1.26
C PRO A 117 -17.77 -27.04 2.32
N LEU A 118 -18.52 -26.02 1.90
CA LEU A 118 -19.25 -25.14 2.81
C LEU A 118 -20.39 -25.88 3.50
N GLN A 119 -21.15 -26.74 2.81
CA GLN A 119 -22.22 -27.52 3.47
C GLN A 119 -21.69 -28.47 4.56
N ARG A 120 -20.49 -29.04 4.38
CA ARG A 120 -19.86 -29.91 5.39
C ARG A 120 -19.45 -29.17 6.66
N ILE A 121 -19.06 -27.91 6.53
CA ILE A 121 -18.56 -27.08 7.65
C ILE A 121 -19.70 -26.30 8.32
N TYR A 122 -20.70 -25.87 7.55
CA TYR A 122 -21.78 -24.99 8.01
C TYR A 122 -23.13 -25.70 8.19
N GLY A 123 -23.27 -26.96 7.79
CA GLY A 123 -24.53 -27.70 7.82
C GLY A 123 -25.47 -27.37 6.64
N PRO A 124 -26.68 -27.96 6.61
CA PRO A 124 -27.58 -27.90 5.45
C PRO A 124 -28.31 -26.55 5.26
N ASN A 125 -28.34 -25.68 6.26
CA ASN A 125 -29.09 -24.41 6.26
C ASN A 125 -28.14 -23.20 6.19
N LEU A 126 -27.36 -23.09 5.12
CA LEU A 126 -26.47 -21.94 4.95
C LEU A 126 -27.25 -20.76 4.36
N ASP A 127 -27.73 -19.89 5.24
CA ASP A 127 -28.17 -18.52 4.90
C ASP A 127 -26.95 -17.59 4.85
N CYS A 128 -26.02 -17.88 3.93
CA CYS A 128 -24.79 -17.11 3.71
C CYS A 128 -24.64 -16.82 2.22
N GLN A 129 -24.33 -15.57 1.89
CA GLN A 129 -24.09 -15.13 0.51
C GLN A 129 -22.59 -14.93 0.25
N ILE A 130 -22.19 -15.08 -1.01
CA ILE A 130 -20.81 -14.83 -1.45
C ILE A 130 -20.81 -13.58 -2.31
N ALA A 131 -20.19 -12.52 -1.84
CA ALA A 131 -19.95 -11.31 -2.61
C ALA A 131 -18.68 -11.47 -3.46
N PRO A 132 -18.61 -10.82 -4.64
CA PRO A 132 -17.45 -10.94 -5.53
C PRO A 132 -16.14 -10.61 -4.82
N PHE A 133 -15.12 -11.43 -5.03
CA PHE A 133 -13.77 -11.18 -4.52
C PHE A 133 -13.10 -10.04 -5.30
N THR A 134 -11.94 -9.58 -4.85
CA THR A 134 -11.11 -8.60 -5.57
C THR A 134 -9.62 -8.92 -5.42
N GLY A 135 -8.75 -8.08 -5.97
CA GLY A 135 -7.30 -8.21 -5.75
C GLY A 135 -6.90 -7.77 -4.33
N ASP A 136 -5.76 -8.23 -3.86
CA ASP A 136 -5.14 -7.80 -2.59
C ASP A 136 -4.96 -6.27 -2.46
N ASN A 137 -4.45 -5.59 -3.49
CA ASN A 137 -4.28 -4.13 -3.44
C ASN A 137 -5.62 -3.38 -3.42
N PRO A 138 -6.63 -3.72 -4.27
CA PRO A 138 -7.98 -3.20 -4.09
C PRO A 138 -8.62 -3.50 -2.74
N ALA A 139 -8.40 -4.69 -2.17
CA ALA A 139 -8.90 -5.00 -0.83
C ALA A 139 -8.21 -4.17 0.26
N THR A 140 -6.93 -3.83 0.10
CA THR A 140 -6.22 -2.93 1.01
C THR A 140 -6.88 -1.55 1.08
N ILE A 141 -7.34 -1.01 -0.06
CA ILE A 141 -8.13 0.25 -0.10
C ILE A 141 -9.45 0.11 0.69
N LEU A 142 -10.05 -1.09 0.68
CA LEU A 142 -11.29 -1.38 1.41
C LEU A 142 -11.07 -1.72 2.90
N ALA A 143 -9.83 -1.79 3.38
CA ALA A 143 -9.56 -2.00 4.81
C ALA A 143 -9.94 -0.77 5.67
N LEU A 144 -10.26 0.34 5.02
CA LEU A 144 -10.61 1.63 5.62
C LEU A 144 -11.75 2.26 4.81
N PRO A 145 -12.58 3.13 5.44
CA PRO A 145 -13.54 3.94 4.71
C PRO A 145 -12.84 5.11 3.98
N LEU A 146 -11.87 4.79 3.11
CA LEU A 146 -11.15 5.80 2.35
C LEU A 146 -12.11 6.57 1.47
N ARG A 147 -11.99 7.89 1.49
CA ARG A 147 -12.67 8.78 0.57
C ARG A 147 -11.72 9.16 -0.57
N PRO A 148 -12.22 9.73 -1.67
CA PRO A 148 -11.36 10.24 -2.73
C PRO A 148 -10.25 11.16 -2.20
N MET A 149 -9.04 10.98 -2.74
CA MET A 149 -7.80 11.65 -2.34
C MET A 149 -7.24 11.27 -0.96
N ASP A 150 -7.81 10.27 -0.27
CA ASP A 150 -7.09 9.63 0.82
C ASP A 150 -6.03 8.67 0.27
N ALA A 151 -4.81 8.82 0.76
CA ALA A 151 -3.63 8.08 0.35
C ALA A 151 -3.22 7.04 1.39
N ILE A 152 -2.81 5.85 0.97
CA ILE A 152 -2.08 4.87 1.79
C ILE A 152 -0.66 4.75 1.26
N ILE A 153 0.33 4.91 2.13
CA ILE A 153 1.75 4.67 1.82
C ILE A 153 2.25 3.54 2.72
N SER A 154 2.51 2.39 2.10
CA SER A 154 3.15 1.25 2.74
C SER A 154 4.66 1.39 2.70
N LEU A 155 5.27 1.64 3.85
CA LEU A 155 6.69 1.86 4.04
C LEU A 155 7.37 0.56 4.49
N GLY A 156 7.50 -0.40 3.58
CA GLY A 156 8.21 -1.67 3.78
C GLY A 156 9.64 -1.64 3.24
N THR A 157 10.18 -2.84 2.94
CA THR A 157 11.46 -2.99 2.21
C THR A 157 11.40 -2.28 0.86
N SER A 158 10.29 -2.48 0.13
CA SER A 158 9.77 -1.65 -0.95
C SER A 158 8.76 -0.62 -0.43
N THR A 159 8.48 0.40 -1.21
CA THR A 159 7.39 1.35 -0.90
C THR A 159 6.25 1.19 -1.90
N THR A 160 5.02 1.13 -1.40
CA THR A 160 3.81 1.16 -2.25
C THR A 160 2.95 2.35 -1.88
N PHE A 161 2.54 3.13 -2.87
CA PHE A 161 1.62 4.26 -2.68
C PHE A 161 0.31 3.97 -3.43
N LEU A 162 -0.79 3.87 -2.69
CA LEU A 162 -2.14 3.66 -3.19
C LEU A 162 -3.01 4.87 -2.87
N MET A 163 -3.92 5.26 -3.77
CA MET A 163 -4.92 6.29 -3.48
C MET A 163 -6.12 6.14 -4.41
N SER A 164 -7.30 6.44 -3.86
CA SER A 164 -8.55 6.54 -4.62
C SER A 164 -8.69 7.93 -5.25
N THR A 165 -9.16 8.00 -6.48
CA THR A 165 -9.33 9.25 -7.24
C THR A 165 -10.59 9.21 -8.11
N PRO A 166 -11.32 10.32 -8.27
CA PRO A 166 -12.45 10.37 -9.20
C PRO A 166 -12.00 10.59 -10.65
N TYR A 167 -10.70 10.82 -10.90
CA TYR A 167 -10.21 11.17 -12.24
C TYR A 167 -9.65 9.97 -12.98
N TYR A 168 -10.18 9.72 -14.17
CA TYR A 168 -9.61 8.75 -15.11
C TYR A 168 -8.38 9.35 -15.81
N LYS A 169 -7.19 9.00 -15.31
CA LYS A 169 -5.90 9.46 -15.84
C LYS A 169 -4.89 8.29 -15.81
N PRO A 170 -4.96 7.33 -16.73
CA PRO A 170 -3.95 6.28 -16.82
C PRO A 170 -2.59 6.85 -17.26
N ASP A 171 -1.50 6.28 -16.75
CA ASP A 171 -0.12 6.65 -17.08
C ASP A 171 0.77 5.41 -16.98
N PRO A 172 1.80 5.23 -17.84
CA PRO A 172 2.74 4.10 -17.74
C PRO A 172 3.52 4.04 -16.41
N ALA A 173 3.57 5.13 -15.63
CA ALA A 173 4.27 5.19 -14.35
C ALA A 173 3.56 4.42 -13.22
N TYR A 174 2.26 4.14 -13.33
CA TYR A 174 1.49 3.47 -12.28
C TYR A 174 0.48 2.46 -12.82
N HIS A 175 0.10 1.53 -11.94
CA HIS A 175 -1.05 0.68 -12.20
C HIS A 175 -2.33 1.45 -11.90
N PHE A 176 -3.31 1.37 -12.80
CA PHE A 176 -4.57 2.09 -12.69
C PHE A 176 -5.74 1.12 -12.77
N PHE A 177 -6.63 1.15 -11.79
CA PHE A 177 -7.74 0.21 -11.63
C PHE A 177 -9.06 0.95 -11.39
N ASN A 178 -10.18 0.31 -11.71
CA ASN A 178 -11.48 0.74 -11.20
C ASN A 178 -11.52 0.58 -9.67
N HIS A 179 -12.22 1.49 -8.98
CA HIS A 179 -12.47 1.32 -7.55
C HIS A 179 -13.29 0.04 -7.33
N PRO A 180 -12.94 -0.81 -6.34
CA PRO A 180 -13.55 -2.14 -6.20
C PRO A 180 -15.02 -2.13 -5.77
N THR A 181 -15.54 -0.98 -5.31
CA THR A 181 -16.91 -0.84 -4.80
C THR A 181 -17.64 0.43 -5.29
N THR A 182 -16.96 1.38 -5.92
CA THR A 182 -17.55 2.71 -6.20
C THR A 182 -17.46 3.03 -7.70
N PRO A 183 -18.55 2.85 -8.46
CA PRO A 183 -18.58 3.22 -9.87
C PRO A 183 -18.20 4.69 -10.09
N GLY A 184 -17.40 4.94 -11.13
CA GLY A 184 -16.91 6.28 -11.45
C GLY A 184 -15.72 6.76 -10.61
N GLN A 185 -15.30 5.97 -9.61
CA GLN A 185 -14.01 6.15 -8.93
C GLN A 185 -12.99 5.13 -9.42
N TYR A 186 -11.73 5.50 -9.26
CA TYR A 186 -10.56 4.71 -9.63
C TYR A 186 -9.62 4.62 -8.45
N MET A 187 -8.68 3.70 -8.52
CA MET A 187 -7.52 3.68 -7.66
C MET A 187 -6.27 3.52 -8.51
N PHE A 188 -5.15 4.04 -8.04
CA PHE A 188 -3.86 3.75 -8.64
C PHE A 188 -2.89 3.21 -7.62
N MET A 189 -1.81 2.61 -8.12
CA MET A 189 -0.74 2.07 -7.31
C MET A 189 0.62 2.38 -7.95
N LEU A 190 1.49 2.99 -7.15
CA LEU A 190 2.92 3.16 -7.43
C LEU A 190 3.73 2.17 -6.61
N CYS A 191 4.65 1.48 -7.27
CA CYS A 191 5.53 0.49 -6.64
C CYS A 191 6.98 0.93 -6.80
N TYR A 192 7.68 1.07 -5.67
CA TYR A 192 9.09 1.45 -5.61
C TYR A 192 9.90 0.32 -5.01
N LYS A 193 10.95 -0.10 -5.71
CA LYS A 193 11.86 -1.14 -5.24
C LYS A 193 12.78 -0.62 -4.14
N ASN A 194 13.25 0.62 -4.25
CA ASN A 194 14.16 1.24 -3.29
C ASN A 194 13.38 1.96 -2.17
N GLY A 195 12.76 1.18 -1.27
CA GLY A 195 11.99 1.67 -0.12
C GLY A 195 12.82 1.78 1.16
N GLY A 196 12.44 1.03 2.20
CA GLY A 196 13.09 0.99 3.51
C GLY A 196 14.55 0.53 3.46
N LEU A 197 14.89 -0.44 2.61
CA LEU A 197 16.28 -0.92 2.48
C LEU A 197 17.23 0.19 2.00
N ALA A 198 16.73 1.10 1.15
CA ALA A 198 17.53 2.24 0.71
C ALA A 198 17.74 3.25 1.85
N ARG A 199 16.72 3.49 2.68
CA ARG A 199 16.81 4.35 3.87
C ARG A 199 17.75 3.76 4.93
N GLU A 200 17.73 2.44 5.11
CA GLU A 200 18.66 1.73 6.00
C GLU A 200 20.10 1.90 5.53
N LYS A 201 20.38 1.77 4.23
CA LYS A 201 21.74 2.01 3.70
C LYS A 201 22.24 3.43 3.93
N VAL A 202 21.37 4.43 3.82
CA VAL A 202 21.71 5.82 4.14
C VAL A 202 21.94 5.98 5.65
N ARG A 203 21.07 5.41 6.49
CA ARG A 203 21.23 5.39 7.96
C ARG A 203 22.57 4.76 8.37
N ASP A 204 22.92 3.61 7.80
CA ASP A 204 24.12 2.85 8.15
C ASP A 204 25.42 3.54 7.72
N ALA A 205 25.35 4.51 6.80
CA ALA A 205 26.47 5.34 6.41
C ALA A 205 26.69 6.55 7.33
N LEU A 206 25.74 6.87 8.21
CA LEU A 206 25.90 7.95 9.18
C LEU A 206 26.89 7.56 10.27
N PRO A 207 27.65 8.51 10.83
CA PRO A 207 28.40 8.26 12.05
C PRO A 207 27.46 7.71 13.12
N SER A 208 27.85 6.61 13.76
CA SER A 208 27.10 6.06 14.89
C SER A 208 26.96 7.16 15.93
N ALA A 209 25.74 7.66 16.14
CA ALA A 209 25.47 8.44 17.33
C ALA A 209 25.82 7.52 18.49
N ALA A 210 26.70 7.95 19.41
CA ALA A 210 27.00 7.19 20.61
C ALA A 210 25.66 6.70 21.17
N ASP A 211 25.47 5.38 21.23
CA ASP A 211 24.22 4.69 21.56
C ASP A 211 23.61 5.28 22.82
N LYS A 212 22.83 6.35 22.67
CA LYS A 212 21.91 6.78 23.69
C LYS A 212 20.70 5.90 23.44
N ASP A 213 20.66 4.81 24.19
CA ASP A 213 19.48 3.97 24.41
C ASP A 213 19.16 2.91 23.33
N GLY A 214 20.09 2.60 22.42
CA GLY A 214 19.94 1.48 21.47
C GLY A 214 18.99 1.72 20.29
N ASP A 215 18.57 2.97 20.05
CA ASP A 215 17.78 3.35 18.87
C ASP A 215 18.68 3.53 17.64
N ALA A 216 18.70 2.51 16.76
CA ALA A 216 19.46 2.52 15.51
C ALA A 216 19.08 3.68 14.57
N TRP A 217 17.90 4.30 14.72
CA TRP A 217 17.44 5.40 13.88
C TRP A 217 17.70 6.78 14.49
N ALA A 218 18.22 6.90 15.71
CA ALA A 218 18.36 8.18 16.40
C ALA A 218 19.20 9.21 15.61
N SER A 219 20.35 8.79 15.08
CA SER A 219 21.22 9.66 14.25
C SER A 219 20.50 10.11 12.98
N PHE A 220 19.88 9.16 12.26
CA PHE A 220 19.11 9.43 11.05
C PHE A 220 17.97 10.42 11.32
N ASN A 221 17.19 10.19 12.38
CA ASN A 221 16.08 11.05 12.79
C ASN A 221 16.57 12.46 13.08
N SER A 222 17.65 12.59 13.85
CA SER A 222 18.25 13.89 14.17
C SER A 222 18.70 14.64 12.92
N LYS A 223 19.29 13.95 11.93
CA LYS A 223 19.72 14.59 10.67
C LYS A 223 18.52 14.97 9.80
N VAL A 224 17.48 14.13 9.73
CA VAL A 224 16.23 14.43 9.00
C VAL A 224 15.50 15.62 9.60
N THR A 225 15.36 15.70 10.92
CA THR A 225 14.63 16.80 11.57
C THR A 225 15.47 18.06 11.74
N GLY A 226 16.80 17.92 11.84
CA GLY A 226 17.72 19.04 11.98
C GLY A 226 18.08 19.75 10.67
N THR A 227 17.71 19.18 9.53
CA THR A 227 17.99 19.74 8.21
C THR A 227 16.74 20.41 7.63
N SER A 228 16.88 21.62 7.08
CA SER A 228 15.76 22.36 6.47
C SER A 228 15.23 21.70 5.18
N PRO A 229 13.93 21.91 4.81
CA PRO A 229 13.36 21.63 3.49
C PRO A 229 14.32 21.89 2.33
N LEU A 230 14.59 20.88 1.50
CA LEU A 230 15.51 20.91 0.35
C LEU A 230 16.93 21.38 0.70
N HIS A 231 17.31 21.29 1.99
CA HIS A 231 18.56 21.78 2.58
C HIS A 231 18.75 23.29 2.42
N MET A 232 17.65 24.02 2.29
CA MET A 232 17.62 25.47 2.15
C MET A 232 17.43 26.11 3.53
N GLY A 233 18.48 26.71 4.08
CA GLY A 233 18.42 27.51 5.30
C GLY A 233 17.73 28.85 5.06
N ASN A 234 17.91 29.43 3.87
CA ASN A 234 17.33 30.69 3.42
C ASN A 234 16.58 30.53 2.08
N GLU A 235 15.79 31.52 1.68
CA GLU A 235 15.01 31.46 0.42
C GLU A 235 15.87 31.55 -0.85
N GLU A 236 17.10 32.06 -0.75
CA GLU A 236 18.03 32.20 -1.87
C GLU A 236 18.96 30.98 -2.03
N ASP A 237 18.96 30.07 -1.06
CA ASP A 237 19.83 28.90 -1.10
C ASP A 237 19.46 27.98 -2.27
N LYS A 238 20.46 27.30 -2.83
CA LYS A 238 20.20 26.25 -3.82
C LYS A 238 19.51 25.07 -3.15
N ALA A 239 18.47 24.56 -3.80
CA ALA A 239 17.78 23.35 -3.40
C ALA A 239 18.64 22.12 -3.77
N LYS A 240 18.73 21.17 -2.84
CA LYS A 240 19.43 19.90 -3.01
C LYS A 240 18.43 18.79 -3.35
N LEU A 241 18.66 18.08 -4.46
CA LEU A 241 17.82 16.97 -4.95
C LEU A 241 18.67 15.72 -5.18
N GLY A 242 18.23 14.57 -4.66
CA GLY A 242 18.95 13.31 -4.80
C GLY A 242 18.08 12.16 -5.30
N LEU A 243 18.72 11.13 -5.86
CA LEU A 243 18.14 9.82 -6.14
C LEU A 243 19.03 8.73 -5.54
N TYR A 244 18.41 7.76 -4.87
CA TYR A 244 19.11 6.73 -4.08
C TYR A 244 18.62 5.33 -4.47
N PHE A 245 19.08 4.84 -5.61
CA PHE A 245 18.68 3.54 -6.15
C PHE A 245 19.79 2.51 -5.92
N TYR A 246 19.67 1.71 -4.88
CA TYR A 246 20.63 0.63 -4.61
C TYR A 246 20.31 -0.66 -5.40
N LEU A 247 19.13 -0.71 -6.01
CA LEU A 247 18.65 -1.71 -6.95
C LEU A 247 18.08 -0.98 -8.16
N ASN A 248 18.00 -1.65 -9.31
CA ASN A 248 17.25 -1.13 -10.47
C ASN A 248 15.83 -0.76 -10.03
N GLU A 249 15.44 0.49 -10.25
CA GLU A 249 14.15 1.01 -9.84
C GLU A 249 13.06 0.60 -10.83
N ILE A 250 11.80 0.52 -10.36
CA ILE A 250 10.63 0.23 -11.19
C ILE A 250 10.19 1.51 -11.89
N VAL A 251 9.99 2.58 -11.11
CA VAL A 251 9.51 3.86 -11.59
C VAL A 251 10.30 5.02 -10.96
N PRO A 252 11.13 5.75 -11.73
CA PRO A 252 11.49 5.48 -13.13
C PRO A 252 12.35 4.22 -13.27
N ASN A 253 12.35 3.57 -14.44
CA ASN A 253 13.15 2.37 -14.72
C ASN A 253 14.63 2.74 -14.97
N ILE A 254 15.30 3.20 -13.91
CA ILE A 254 16.72 3.60 -13.90
C ILE A 254 17.54 2.51 -13.21
N ARG A 255 18.78 2.31 -13.69
CA ARG A 255 19.76 1.40 -13.08
C ARG A 255 20.05 1.75 -11.62
N ALA A 256 20.69 0.83 -10.90
CA ALA A 256 21.21 1.16 -9.58
C ALA A 256 22.29 2.27 -9.65
N GLY A 257 22.18 3.27 -8.78
CA GLY A 257 23.13 4.36 -8.59
C GLY A 257 22.65 5.37 -7.54
N THR A 258 23.52 6.31 -7.20
CA THR A 258 23.18 7.47 -6.36
C THR A 258 23.61 8.73 -7.08
N TRP A 259 22.68 9.65 -7.26
CA TRP A 259 22.91 10.91 -7.95
C TRP A 259 22.47 12.07 -7.09
N ARG A 260 23.24 13.16 -7.13
CA ARG A 260 22.98 14.38 -6.38
C ARG A 260 23.01 15.56 -7.33
N PHE A 261 22.04 16.44 -7.17
CA PHE A 261 21.82 17.59 -8.01
C PHE A 261 21.52 18.80 -7.15
N GLU A 262 21.83 19.98 -7.68
CA GLU A 262 21.38 21.25 -7.15
C GLU A 262 20.59 22.02 -8.20
N CYS A 263 19.58 22.75 -7.77
CA CYS A 263 18.88 23.74 -8.58
C CYS A 263 18.68 25.03 -7.80
N GLY A 264 18.33 26.11 -8.50
CA GLY A 264 17.86 27.34 -7.87
C GLY A 264 16.57 27.11 -7.06
N PRO A 265 16.21 28.03 -6.17
CA PRO A 265 15.02 27.91 -5.31
C PRO A 265 13.69 27.81 -6.08
N SER A 266 13.69 28.17 -7.37
CA SER A 266 12.55 28.06 -8.28
C SER A 266 12.63 26.83 -9.20
N GLY A 267 13.57 25.91 -8.95
CA GLY A 267 13.79 24.71 -9.77
C GLY A 267 14.60 24.94 -11.05
N ASP A 268 15.13 26.14 -11.25
CA ASP A 268 15.95 26.51 -12.42
C ASP A 268 17.41 26.05 -12.28
N ASN A 269 18.17 26.08 -13.38
CA ASN A 269 19.62 25.82 -13.38
C ASN A 269 20.05 24.46 -12.78
N LEU A 270 19.23 23.42 -12.97
CA LEU A 270 19.51 22.06 -12.48
C LEU A 270 20.88 21.55 -12.97
N THR A 271 21.76 21.27 -12.00
CA THR A 271 23.14 20.86 -12.23
C THR A 271 23.44 19.60 -11.43
N GLN A 272 24.00 18.58 -12.08
CA GLN A 272 24.47 17.38 -11.39
C GLN A 272 25.79 17.68 -10.68
N LEU A 273 25.88 17.28 -9.41
CA LEU A 273 27.12 17.39 -8.65
C LEU A 273 28.02 16.17 -8.93
N PRO A 274 29.30 16.38 -9.28
CA PRO A 274 30.25 15.27 -9.35
C PRO A 274 30.51 14.72 -7.94
N ALA A 275 30.92 13.44 -7.85
CA ALA A 275 31.04 12.75 -6.56
C ALA A 275 31.98 13.46 -5.57
N GLU A 276 33.04 14.10 -6.06
CA GLU A 276 34.02 14.83 -5.24
C GLU A 276 33.50 16.18 -4.71
N LYS A 277 32.41 16.71 -5.29
CA LYS A 277 31.75 17.96 -4.88
C LYS A 277 30.34 17.73 -4.34
N ALA A 278 29.98 16.47 -4.10
CA ALA A 278 28.72 16.15 -3.44
C ALA A 278 28.68 16.78 -2.04
N TRP A 279 27.48 17.11 -1.56
CA TRP A 279 27.30 17.56 -0.19
C TRP A 279 27.66 16.46 0.82
N ASP A 280 27.83 16.85 2.08
CA ASP A 280 28.10 15.95 3.19
C ASP A 280 27.11 14.77 3.19
N PRO A 281 27.56 13.50 3.17
CA PRO A 281 26.70 12.33 3.20
C PRO A 281 25.65 12.32 4.33
N GLU A 282 25.90 13.02 5.44
CA GLU A 282 24.89 13.17 6.49
C GLU A 282 23.59 13.85 6.02
N LEU A 283 23.70 14.72 5.00
CA LEU A 283 22.55 15.39 4.39
C LEU A 283 21.69 14.42 3.58
N ASP A 284 22.22 13.25 3.20
CA ASP A 284 21.44 12.22 2.50
C ASP A 284 20.29 11.68 3.34
N ALA A 285 20.41 11.72 4.67
CA ALA A 285 19.37 11.24 5.59
C ALA A 285 18.01 11.88 5.29
N ARG A 286 18.01 13.20 5.06
CA ARG A 286 16.79 13.93 4.67
C ARG A 286 16.49 13.79 3.19
N ALA A 287 17.51 13.92 2.35
CA ALA A 287 17.36 13.94 0.89
C ALA A 287 16.72 12.64 0.35
N ILE A 288 17.02 11.47 0.94
CA ILE A 288 16.40 10.21 0.50
C ILE A 288 14.90 10.16 0.78
N VAL A 289 14.45 10.70 1.92
CA VAL A 289 13.03 10.72 2.26
C VAL A 289 12.29 11.72 1.36
N GLU A 290 12.87 12.89 1.13
CA GLU A 290 12.35 13.88 0.18
C GLU A 290 12.29 13.32 -1.23
N SER A 291 13.33 12.63 -1.68
CA SER A 291 13.40 11.98 -2.99
C SER A 291 12.24 11.01 -3.20
N GLN A 292 12.02 10.11 -2.24
CA GLN A 292 10.92 9.14 -2.30
C GLN A 292 9.55 9.85 -2.33
N ALA A 293 9.35 10.88 -1.50
CA ALA A 293 8.10 11.63 -1.45
C ALA A 293 7.86 12.52 -2.70
N LEU A 294 8.91 13.12 -3.25
CA LEU A 294 8.85 13.92 -4.49
C LEU A 294 8.51 13.04 -5.68
N SER A 295 9.07 11.82 -5.74
CA SER A 295 8.73 10.84 -6.77
C SER A 295 7.25 10.46 -6.74
N MET A 296 6.70 10.23 -5.54
CA MET A 296 5.26 9.99 -5.35
C MET A 296 4.43 11.19 -5.80
N LYS A 297 4.81 12.38 -5.35
CA LYS A 297 4.13 13.65 -5.68
C LYS A 297 4.08 13.90 -7.18
N LEU A 298 5.23 13.75 -7.85
CA LEU A 298 5.36 13.97 -9.29
C LEU A 298 4.36 13.12 -10.08
N ARG A 299 4.21 11.85 -9.68
CA ARG A 299 3.39 10.86 -10.38
C ARG A 299 1.91 10.95 -9.99
N SER A 300 1.59 11.41 -8.79
CA SER A 300 0.20 11.57 -8.35
C SER A 300 -0.37 12.97 -8.60
N LYS A 301 0.41 13.96 -9.07
CA LYS A 301 -0.03 15.36 -9.22
C LYS A 301 -1.28 15.55 -10.08
N ASN A 302 -1.49 14.69 -11.07
CA ASN A 302 -2.65 14.74 -11.97
C ASN A 302 -3.88 13.97 -11.43
N LEU A 303 -3.76 13.35 -10.27
CA LEU A 303 -4.78 12.51 -9.63
C LEU A 303 -5.41 13.17 -8.40
N VAL A 304 -4.94 14.37 -8.05
CA VAL A 304 -5.42 15.21 -6.94
C VAL A 304 -6.04 16.49 -7.47
N HIS A 305 -6.88 17.13 -6.67
CA HIS A 305 -7.47 18.43 -6.96
C HIS A 305 -7.62 19.26 -5.69
N SER A 306 -7.73 20.58 -5.86
CA SER A 306 -8.09 21.48 -4.75
C SER A 306 -9.47 21.09 -4.20
N PRO A 307 -9.68 21.05 -2.87
CA PRO A 307 -10.98 20.75 -2.29
C PRO A 307 -12.05 21.69 -2.85
N ALA A 308 -13.19 21.14 -3.29
CA ALA A 308 -14.26 21.95 -3.91
C ALA A 308 -14.77 23.08 -2.99
N ASN A 309 -14.79 22.84 -1.68
CA ASN A 309 -15.23 23.81 -0.67
C ASN A 309 -14.11 24.77 -0.21
N GLN A 310 -12.86 24.54 -0.61
CA GLN A 310 -11.70 25.36 -0.23
C GLN A 310 -10.69 25.45 -1.40
N PRO A 311 -11.07 26.11 -2.51
CA PRO A 311 -10.28 26.13 -3.74
C PRO A 311 -8.94 26.88 -3.63
N SER A 312 -8.71 27.59 -2.51
CA SER A 312 -7.44 28.25 -2.21
C SER A 312 -6.31 27.26 -1.88
N PHE A 313 -6.63 26.06 -1.41
CA PHE A 313 -5.62 25.03 -1.17
C PHE A 313 -5.14 24.44 -2.50
N PRO A 314 -3.84 24.15 -2.65
CA PRO A 314 -3.33 23.52 -3.86
C PRO A 314 -3.85 22.07 -3.99
N PRO A 315 -3.83 21.50 -5.22
CA PRO A 315 -4.12 20.07 -5.43
C PRO A 315 -3.17 19.18 -4.62
N GLN A 316 -3.73 18.36 -3.72
CA GLN A 316 -2.96 17.47 -2.84
C GLN A 316 -3.85 16.38 -2.24
N PRO A 317 -3.27 15.31 -1.64
CA PRO A 317 -4.04 14.33 -0.90
C PRO A 317 -4.79 14.98 0.26
N ARG A 318 -5.98 14.44 0.58
CA ARG A 318 -6.74 14.91 1.73
C ARG A 318 -6.14 14.39 3.03
N ARG A 319 -5.94 13.07 3.13
CA ARG A 319 -5.24 12.42 4.25
C ARG A 319 -4.17 11.49 3.72
N ILE A 320 -3.12 11.30 4.51
CA ILE A 320 -2.07 10.33 4.21
C ILE A 320 -2.01 9.32 5.36
N TYR A 321 -2.26 8.06 5.06
CA TYR A 321 -2.14 6.93 5.99
C TYR A 321 -0.81 6.22 5.77
N LEU A 322 0.02 6.12 6.80
CA LEU A 322 1.31 5.44 6.77
C LEU A 322 1.18 4.09 7.47
N VAL A 323 1.63 3.03 6.78
CA VAL A 323 1.68 1.66 7.28
C VAL A 323 3.06 1.04 7.05
N GLY A 324 3.33 -0.12 7.66
CA GLY A 324 4.62 -0.82 7.55
C GLY A 324 5.71 -0.27 8.49
N GLY A 325 6.84 -0.97 8.58
CA GLY A 325 7.87 -0.66 9.59
C GLY A 325 8.40 0.78 9.54
N GLY A 326 8.45 1.40 8.36
CA GLY A 326 8.86 2.80 8.23
C GLY A 326 7.87 3.82 8.79
N SER A 327 6.59 3.46 9.00
CA SER A 327 5.59 4.37 9.59
C SER A 327 5.81 4.62 11.09
N LEU A 328 6.63 3.79 11.75
CA LEU A 328 7.02 3.99 13.14
C LEU A 328 8.03 5.13 13.32
N ASN A 329 8.65 5.59 12.24
CA ASN A 329 9.67 6.64 12.28
C ASN A 329 9.00 8.03 12.12
N PRO A 330 9.03 8.88 13.16
CA PRO A 330 8.38 10.19 13.12
C PRO A 330 9.05 11.16 12.14
N ALA A 331 10.36 11.04 11.93
CA ALA A 331 11.09 11.90 11.01
C ALA A 331 10.71 11.62 9.54
N ILE A 332 10.55 10.33 9.19
CA ILE A 332 10.02 9.92 7.87
C ILE A 332 8.59 10.43 7.69
N SER A 333 7.74 10.22 8.70
CA SER A 333 6.34 10.63 8.67
C SER A 333 6.17 12.13 8.46
N LYS A 334 7.01 12.94 9.12
CA LYS A 334 7.04 14.38 8.95
C LYS A 334 7.37 14.77 7.51
N VAL A 335 8.47 14.25 6.95
CA VAL A 335 8.90 14.63 5.57
C VAL A 335 7.89 14.18 4.53
N MET A 336 7.26 13.01 4.69
CA MET A 336 6.16 12.58 3.82
C MET A 336 5.01 13.60 3.84
N GLY A 337 4.63 14.10 5.03
CA GLY A 337 3.65 15.17 5.20
C GLY A 337 4.07 16.48 4.55
N ASP A 338 5.30 16.94 4.81
CA ASP A 338 5.87 18.19 4.29
C ASP A 338 5.84 18.23 2.75
N VAL A 339 6.17 17.11 2.09
CA VAL A 339 6.27 17.04 0.63
C VAL A 339 4.91 16.82 -0.02
N LEU A 340 4.16 15.79 0.42
CA LEU A 340 2.90 15.39 -0.21
C LEU A 340 1.72 16.27 0.20
N GLY A 341 1.76 16.91 1.36
CA GLY A 341 0.78 17.90 1.79
C GLY A 341 -0.60 17.32 2.13
N GLY A 342 -0.66 16.30 2.99
CA GLY A 342 -1.94 15.78 3.49
C GLY A 342 -2.73 16.88 4.20
N LEU A 343 -3.80 17.39 3.58
CA LEU A 343 -4.54 18.57 4.03
C LEU A 343 -5.11 18.45 5.45
N GLU A 344 -5.65 17.27 5.78
CA GLU A 344 -6.20 16.95 7.09
C GLU A 344 -5.17 16.24 8.00
N GLY A 345 -3.97 15.97 7.49
CA GLY A 345 -2.86 15.40 8.25
C GLY A 345 -2.33 14.06 7.73
N VAL A 346 -1.31 13.59 8.44
CA VAL A 346 -0.67 12.30 8.26
C VAL A 346 -0.99 11.43 9.46
N TYR A 347 -1.45 10.22 9.19
CA TYR A 347 -1.96 9.28 10.17
C TYR A 347 -1.16 8.00 10.08
N ARG A 348 -0.79 7.44 11.22
CA ARG A 348 -0.32 6.07 11.31
C ARG A 348 -1.52 5.17 11.52
N LEU A 349 -1.51 4.05 10.82
CA LEU A 349 -2.55 3.03 10.91
C LEU A 349 -1.90 1.70 11.27
N ASP A 350 -2.39 1.06 12.33
CA ASP A 350 -2.05 -0.32 12.65
C ASP A 350 -3.16 -1.26 12.20
N VAL A 351 -3.18 -1.57 10.90
CA VAL A 351 -4.06 -2.61 10.34
C VAL A 351 -3.45 -4.02 10.50
N GLY A 352 -2.31 -4.14 11.18
CA GLY A 352 -1.53 -5.36 11.24
C GLY A 352 -1.23 -5.96 9.87
N GLY A 353 -0.91 -7.25 9.83
CA GLY A 353 -0.75 -8.00 8.59
C GLY A 353 -2.06 -8.39 7.90
N ASN A 354 -3.21 -7.85 8.33
CA ASN A 354 -4.54 -8.38 8.00
C ASN A 354 -5.37 -7.47 7.09
N ALA A 355 -4.83 -6.35 6.60
CA ALA A 355 -5.55 -5.35 5.81
C ALA A 355 -6.35 -5.96 4.63
N CYS A 356 -5.73 -6.85 3.84
CA CYS A 356 -6.39 -7.45 2.67
C CYS A 356 -7.62 -8.30 3.08
N ALA A 357 -7.47 -9.17 4.09
CA ALA A 357 -8.56 -9.99 4.61
C ALA A 357 -9.66 -9.10 5.22
N LEU A 358 -9.27 -8.07 5.97
CA LEU A 358 -10.21 -7.12 6.59
C LEU A 358 -11.02 -6.36 5.53
N GLY A 359 -10.37 -5.89 4.47
CA GLY A 359 -11.06 -5.25 3.34
C GLY A 359 -12.02 -6.20 2.63
N GLY A 360 -11.67 -7.49 2.53
CA GLY A 360 -12.60 -8.54 2.11
C GLY A 360 -13.83 -8.64 3.00
N ALA A 361 -13.63 -8.67 4.33
CA ALA A 361 -14.74 -8.76 5.29
C ALA A 361 -15.64 -7.51 5.23
N TYR A 362 -15.06 -6.31 5.16
CA TYR A 362 -15.80 -5.06 5.03
C TYR A 362 -16.54 -4.96 3.68
N LYS A 363 -15.96 -5.49 2.61
CA LYS A 363 -16.66 -5.62 1.32
C LYS A 363 -17.87 -6.53 1.43
N ALA A 364 -17.80 -7.62 2.19
CA ALA A 364 -18.95 -8.49 2.45
C ALA A 364 -20.03 -7.77 3.28
N VAL A 365 -19.65 -7.03 4.33
CA VAL A 365 -20.58 -6.18 5.10
C VAL A 365 -21.30 -5.22 4.16
N TRP A 366 -20.56 -4.45 3.36
CA TRP A 366 -21.14 -3.47 2.44
C TRP A 366 -22.02 -4.10 1.35
N ALA A 367 -21.59 -5.21 0.75
CA ALA A 367 -22.37 -5.86 -0.30
C ALA A 367 -23.74 -6.35 0.19
N LEU A 368 -23.85 -6.74 1.47
CA LEU A 368 -25.06 -7.34 2.03
C LEU A 368 -25.91 -6.38 2.86
N GLU A 369 -25.31 -5.36 3.48
CA GLU A 369 -26.01 -4.48 4.43
C GLU A 369 -26.23 -3.05 3.94
N ARG A 370 -25.65 -2.64 2.82
CA ARG A 370 -25.83 -1.26 2.31
C ARG A 370 -27.29 -0.98 1.96
N ALA A 371 -27.73 0.25 2.23
CA ALA A 371 -28.97 0.77 1.67
C ALA A 371 -28.85 0.98 0.14
N GLU A 372 -29.99 1.19 -0.52
CA GLU A 372 -30.00 1.54 -1.95
C GLU A 372 -29.22 2.84 -2.19
N GLY A 373 -28.18 2.77 -3.03
CA GLY A 373 -27.31 3.90 -3.36
C GLY A 373 -26.23 4.22 -2.32
N GLU A 374 -26.19 3.56 -1.17
CA GLU A 374 -25.19 3.84 -0.12
C GLU A 374 -23.79 3.36 -0.53
N THR A 375 -22.82 4.28 -0.49
CA THR A 375 -21.44 3.99 -0.88
C THR A 375 -20.70 3.19 0.18
N PHE A 376 -19.56 2.63 -0.19
CA PHE A 376 -18.72 1.89 0.74
C PHE A 376 -18.23 2.76 1.91
N ASP A 377 -17.72 3.96 1.60
CA ASP A 377 -17.22 4.90 2.59
C ASP A 377 -18.33 5.46 3.49
N GLU A 378 -19.57 5.56 3.00
CA GLU A 378 -20.73 5.93 3.83
C GLU A 378 -21.08 4.85 4.86
N LEU A 379 -21.28 3.61 4.44
CA LEU A 379 -21.67 2.53 5.36
C LEU A 379 -20.55 2.18 6.33
N ILE A 380 -19.35 1.92 5.82
CA ILE A 380 -18.21 1.51 6.63
C ILE A 380 -17.77 2.68 7.51
N GLY A 381 -17.78 3.92 7.00
CA GLY A 381 -17.44 5.11 7.77
C GLY A 381 -18.37 5.37 8.96
N LYS A 382 -19.66 5.01 8.89
CA LYS A 382 -20.60 5.11 10.02
C LYS A 382 -20.28 4.15 11.17
N ARG A 383 -19.61 3.02 10.87
CA ARG A 383 -19.38 1.92 11.81
C ARG A 383 -17.92 1.87 12.29
N TRP A 384 -17.01 2.39 11.47
CA TRP A 384 -15.59 2.40 11.74
C TRP A 384 -15.23 3.44 12.80
N LYS A 385 -14.45 3.03 13.80
CA LYS A 385 -14.06 3.86 14.95
C LYS A 385 -12.67 4.43 14.71
N GLU A 386 -12.62 5.67 14.25
CA GLU A 386 -11.38 6.33 13.84
C GLU A 386 -10.38 6.45 14.98
N GLU A 387 -10.81 6.90 16.15
CA GLU A 387 -9.95 7.16 17.31
C GLU A 387 -9.30 5.90 17.88
N ALA A 388 -9.87 4.73 17.59
CA ALA A 388 -9.34 3.45 18.02
C ALA A 388 -8.38 2.82 17.00
N ALA A 389 -8.40 3.28 15.75
CA ALA A 389 -7.74 2.64 14.63
C ALA A 389 -6.55 3.43 14.07
N ILE A 390 -6.57 4.77 14.16
CA ILE A 390 -5.51 5.62 13.63
C ILE A 390 -4.98 6.61 14.66
N GLU A 391 -3.72 6.98 14.46
CA GLU A 391 -3.03 7.99 15.25
C GLU A 391 -2.52 9.09 14.32
N LYS A 392 -2.86 10.35 14.59
CA LYS A 392 -2.28 11.47 13.84
C LYS A 392 -0.80 11.63 14.24
N VAL A 393 0.10 11.47 13.28
CA VAL A 393 1.57 11.52 13.51
C VAL A 393 2.25 12.76 12.92
N SER A 394 1.57 13.50 12.04
CA SER A 394 2.00 14.81 11.56
C SER A 394 0.80 15.64 11.07
N ASP A 395 0.92 16.95 11.13
CA ASP A 395 -0.10 17.88 10.61
C ASP A 395 -0.20 17.89 9.08
N GLY A 396 0.82 17.36 8.39
CA GLY A 396 0.81 17.25 6.94
C GLY A 396 1.10 18.57 6.25
N TYR A 397 0.11 19.16 5.60
CA TYR A 397 0.26 20.36 4.79
C TYR A 397 0.71 21.60 5.60
N ASP A 398 1.85 22.17 5.20
CA ASP A 398 2.27 23.53 5.57
C ASP A 398 2.47 24.34 4.29
N GLU A 399 1.81 25.50 4.19
CA GLU A 399 1.78 26.31 2.96
C GLU A 399 3.17 26.69 2.47
N LYS A 400 4.06 27.13 3.37
CA LYS A 400 5.40 27.61 2.99
C LYS A 400 6.29 26.46 2.58
N VAL A 401 6.26 25.35 3.32
CA VAL A 401 7.07 24.16 3.04
C VAL A 401 6.59 23.47 1.76
N PHE A 402 5.28 23.28 1.60
CA PHE A 402 4.71 22.67 0.40
C PHE A 402 5.04 23.48 -0.86
N ALA A 403 4.97 24.81 -0.79
CA ALA A 403 5.32 25.69 -1.91
C ALA A 403 6.78 25.56 -2.34
N LYS A 404 7.72 25.26 -1.42
CA LYS A 404 9.12 24.99 -1.79
C LYS A 404 9.24 23.73 -2.65
N TYR A 405 8.54 22.66 -2.27
CA TYR A 405 8.55 21.41 -3.04
C TYR A 405 7.86 21.54 -4.40
N GLU A 406 6.77 22.30 -4.49
CA GLU A 406 6.11 22.60 -5.78
C GLU A 406 7.08 23.25 -6.77
N LYS A 407 7.84 24.26 -6.32
CA LYS A 407 8.79 25.00 -7.16
C LYS A 407 9.87 24.11 -7.77
N VAL A 408 10.33 23.10 -7.05
CA VAL A 408 11.43 22.21 -7.52
C VAL A 408 10.94 20.94 -8.20
N LEU A 409 9.62 20.67 -8.25
CA LEU A 409 9.08 19.42 -8.78
C LEU A 409 9.45 19.21 -10.27
N GLY A 410 9.46 20.29 -11.06
CA GLY A 410 9.91 20.24 -12.46
C GLY A 410 11.41 19.94 -12.61
N ALA A 411 12.23 20.41 -11.67
CA ALA A 411 13.66 20.08 -11.63
C ALA A 411 13.87 18.60 -11.27
N PHE A 412 13.08 18.06 -10.34
CA PHE A 412 13.09 16.64 -9.99
C PHE A 412 12.70 15.75 -11.17
N GLU A 413 11.65 16.12 -11.92
CA GLU A 413 11.26 15.44 -13.17
C GLU A 413 12.36 15.50 -14.24
N GLN A 414 12.99 16.66 -14.41
CA GLN A 414 14.10 16.83 -15.34
C GLN A 414 15.32 15.98 -14.96
N MET A 415 15.61 15.84 -13.66
CA MET A 415 16.66 14.97 -13.14
C MET A 415 16.41 13.51 -13.55
N GLU A 416 15.20 12.96 -13.28
CA GLU A 416 14.85 11.59 -13.69
C GLU A 416 14.92 11.42 -15.22
N THR A 417 14.43 12.40 -15.99
CA THR A 417 14.43 12.38 -17.45
C THR A 417 15.84 12.33 -18.03
N ARG A 418 16.78 13.13 -17.50
CA ARG A 418 18.19 13.13 -17.95
C ARG A 418 18.82 11.77 -17.74
N LEU A 419 18.62 11.17 -16.57
CA LEU A 419 19.19 9.87 -16.22
C LEU A 419 18.56 8.72 -16.99
N LEU A 420 17.25 8.77 -17.27
CA LEU A 420 16.58 7.81 -18.14
C LEU A 420 17.15 7.84 -19.57
N ALA A 421 17.46 9.03 -20.10
CA ALA A 421 18.06 9.15 -21.43
C ALA A 421 19.46 8.50 -21.52
N GLU A 422 20.17 8.36 -20.39
CA GLU A 422 21.44 7.64 -20.32
C GLU A 422 21.29 6.11 -20.37
N GLU A 423 20.09 5.56 -20.11
CA GLU A 423 19.86 4.11 -20.13
C GLU A 423 19.89 3.52 -21.54
N GLY A 424 19.85 4.35 -22.59
CA GLY A 424 19.94 3.93 -23.99
C GLY A 424 18.79 3.02 -24.44
N ARG A 425 17.62 3.17 -23.81
CA ARG A 425 16.41 2.38 -24.08
C ARG A 425 15.36 3.16 -24.84
#